data_AF-A0A0N4VUE3-F1
#
_entry.id   AF-A0A0N4VUE3-F1
#
_cell.length_a   1.000
_cell.length_b   1.000
_cell.length_c   1.000
_cell.angle_alpha   90.00
_cell.angle_beta   90.00
_cell.angle_gamma   90.00
#
_symmetry.space_group_name_H-M   'P 1'
#
loop_
_entity.id
_entity.type
_entity.pdbx_description
1 polymer ?
#
loop_
_entity_poly.entity_id
_entity_poly.type
_entity_poly.pdbx_seq_one_letter_code
_entity_poly.pdbx_strand_id
1 'polypeptide(L)'
;CIIVSPERSSRDIEDVLIALGAEVVLINCEASQKNASHCDYAKTLAQGIKNSFLLDEKTSAVKSLAHSENTAVEIATALNNKVDLIVVPMRTGAAYTGISKYVKEHLPGTKVRWSVKFLLLYLPIFASLHCS
;
A
#
# COMPACT_ATOMS: atom_id res chain seq x y z
N CYS A 1 -20.00 -6.27 3.09
CA CYS A 1 -18.70 -5.71 2.69
C CYS A 1 -18.41 -6.25 1.29
N ILE A 2 -18.07 -5.41 0.32
CA ILE A 2 -17.80 -5.86 -1.05
C ILE A 2 -16.33 -5.56 -1.36
N ILE A 3 -15.56 -6.58 -1.75
CA ILE A 3 -14.16 -6.47 -2.12
C ILE A 3 -14.04 -6.70 -3.63
N VAL A 4 -13.58 -5.69 -4.35
CA VAL A 4 -13.27 -5.80 -5.77
C VAL A 4 -11.78 -6.10 -5.92
N SER A 5 -11.44 -7.25 -6.47
CA SER A 5 -10.05 -7.72 -6.61
C SER A 5 -9.76 -8.18 -8.05
N PRO A 6 -8.52 -8.05 -8.56
CA PRO A 6 -8.14 -8.70 -9.81
C PRO A 6 -8.22 -10.23 -9.72
N GLU A 7 -8.58 -10.91 -10.83
CA GLU A 7 -8.61 -12.38 -10.93
C GLU A 7 -7.28 -13.07 -10.59
N ARG A 8 -6.14 -12.38 -10.72
CA ARG A 8 -4.81 -12.93 -10.40
C ARG A 8 -4.46 -12.94 -8.91
N SER A 9 -5.42 -12.64 -8.04
CA SER A 9 -5.21 -12.67 -6.59
C SER A 9 -5.10 -14.12 -6.07
N SER A 10 -4.45 -14.30 -4.91
CA SER A 10 -4.28 -15.62 -4.31
C SER A 10 -5.61 -16.17 -3.81
N ARG A 11 -5.93 -17.42 -4.11
CA ARG A 11 -7.16 -18.10 -3.62
C ARG A 11 -7.25 -18.10 -2.10
N ASP A 12 -6.11 -18.27 -1.41
CA ASP A 12 -6.08 -18.26 0.06
C ASP A 12 -6.63 -16.95 0.64
N ILE A 13 -6.40 -15.82 -0.04
CA ILE A 13 -6.90 -14.51 0.39
C ILE A 13 -8.41 -14.40 0.12
N GLU A 14 -8.87 -14.90 -1.02
CA GLU A 14 -10.29 -14.95 -1.36
C GLU A 14 -11.07 -15.80 -0.35
N ASP A 15 -10.58 -17.00 -0.05
CA ASP A 15 -11.21 -17.93 0.89
C ASP A 15 -11.36 -17.30 2.28
N VAL A 16 -10.32 -16.60 2.76
CA VAL A 16 -10.38 -15.86 4.03
C VAL A 16 -11.41 -14.74 3.98
N LEU A 17 -11.48 -13.96 2.90
CA LEU A 17 -12.45 -12.87 2.76
C LEU A 17 -13.90 -13.40 2.75
N ILE A 18 -14.15 -14.48 2.02
CA ILE A 18 -15.46 -15.14 1.98
C ILE A 18 -15.82 -15.70 3.36
N ALA A 19 -14.87 -16.34 4.05
CA ALA A 19 -15.06 -16.85 5.41
C ALA A 19 -15.39 -15.72 6.42
N LEU A 20 -14.87 -14.52 6.20
CA LEU A 20 -15.21 -13.31 6.98
C LEU A 20 -16.54 -12.66 6.57
N GLY A 21 -17.27 -13.23 5.61
CA GLY A 21 -18.57 -12.74 5.14
C GLY A 21 -18.48 -11.60 4.12
N ALA A 22 -17.33 -11.41 3.47
CA ALA A 22 -17.20 -10.46 2.38
C ALA A 22 -17.72 -11.06 1.06
N GLU A 23 -18.39 -10.23 0.27
CA GLU A 23 -18.68 -10.53 -1.12
C GLU A 23 -17.45 -10.16 -1.96
N VAL A 24 -16.84 -11.13 -2.63
CA VAL A 24 -15.64 -10.93 -3.46
C VAL A 24 -16.03 -10.89 -4.92
N VAL A 25 -15.73 -9.78 -5.58
CA VAL A 25 -15.94 -9.59 -7.02
C VAL A 25 -14.58 -9.60 -7.72
N LEU A 26 -14.33 -10.65 -8.50
CA LEU A 26 -13.11 -10.79 -9.28
C LEU A 26 -13.24 -10.11 -10.65
N ILE A 27 -12.27 -9.27 -10.99
CA ILE A 27 -12.24 -8.52 -12.26
C ILE A 27 -11.04 -8.95 -13.09
N ASN A 28 -11.31 -9.41 -14.31
CA ASN A 28 -10.29 -9.60 -15.33
C ASN A 28 -9.87 -8.25 -15.91
N CYS A 29 -8.84 -7.64 -15.30
CA CYS A 29 -8.35 -6.32 -15.70
C CYS A 29 -7.66 -6.31 -17.08
N GLU A 30 -7.30 -7.47 -17.65
CA GLU A 30 -6.65 -7.55 -18.98
C GLU A 30 -7.67 -7.70 -20.11
N ALA A 31 -8.78 -8.39 -19.86
CA ALA A 31 -9.85 -8.58 -20.84
C ALA A 31 -10.86 -7.42 -20.86
N SER A 32 -10.87 -6.55 -19.84
CA SER A 32 -11.88 -5.50 -19.71
C SER A 32 -11.62 -4.32 -20.66
N GLN A 33 -12.21 -4.36 -21.85
CA GLN A 33 -12.16 -3.26 -22.82
C GLN A 33 -12.84 -1.95 -22.35
N LYS A 34 -13.66 -2.00 -21.29
CA LYS A 34 -14.48 -0.86 -20.82
C LYS A 34 -14.14 -0.30 -19.43
N ASN A 35 -13.40 -1.03 -18.57
CA ASN A 35 -13.12 -0.61 -17.20
C ASN A 35 -11.61 -0.73 -16.91
N ALA A 36 -10.92 0.40 -16.85
CA ALA A 36 -9.50 0.48 -16.57
C ALA A 36 -9.23 0.18 -15.08
N SER A 37 -8.83 -1.04 -14.72
CA SER A 37 -8.53 -1.47 -13.34
C SER A 37 -9.72 -1.76 -12.41
N HIS A 38 -9.46 -2.64 -11.44
CA HIS A 38 -10.37 -2.98 -10.34
C HIS A 38 -10.82 -1.76 -9.51
N CYS A 39 -10.00 -0.70 -9.42
CA CYS A 39 -10.38 0.53 -8.71
C CYS A 39 -11.53 1.26 -9.41
N ASP A 40 -11.51 1.33 -10.74
CA ASP A 40 -12.55 2.03 -11.50
C ASP A 40 -13.85 1.23 -11.51
N TYR A 41 -13.75 -0.10 -11.58
CA TYR A 41 -14.90 -0.96 -11.35
C TYR A 41 -15.54 -0.73 -9.97
N ALA A 42 -14.73 -0.67 -8.91
CA ALA A 42 -15.22 -0.39 -7.56
C ALA A 42 -15.93 0.97 -7.46
N LYS A 43 -15.45 1.99 -8.17
CA LYS A 43 -16.11 3.31 -8.25
C LYS A 43 -17.47 3.22 -8.93
N THR A 44 -17.55 2.58 -10.10
CA THR A 44 -18.82 2.39 -10.80
C THR A 44 -19.80 1.56 -9.98
N LEU A 45 -19.33 0.50 -9.31
CA LEU A 45 -20.14 -0.33 -8.44
C LEU A 45 -20.71 0.47 -7.27
N ALA A 46 -19.89 1.28 -6.60
CA ALA A 46 -20.32 2.13 -5.50
C ALA A 46 -21.42 3.13 -5.93
N GLN A 47 -21.32 3.71 -7.13
CA GLN A 47 -22.36 4.61 -7.67
C GLN A 47 -23.72 3.92 -7.84
N GLY A 48 -23.73 2.61 -8.11
CA GLY A 48 -24.96 1.81 -8.28
C GLY A 48 -25.59 1.32 -6.96
N ILE A 49 -24.87 1.39 -5.84
CA ILE A 49 -25.32 0.85 -4.56
C ILE A 49 -25.71 1.98 -3.61
N LYS A 50 -27.00 2.04 -3.26
CA LYS A 50 -27.52 3.00 -2.27
C LYS A 50 -26.87 2.77 -0.91
N ASN A 51 -26.54 3.87 -0.22
CA ASN A 51 -25.88 3.86 1.09
C ASN A 51 -24.51 3.14 1.11
N SER A 52 -23.81 3.10 -0.02
CA SER A 52 -22.44 2.59 -0.07
C SER A 52 -21.42 3.69 0.26
N PHE A 53 -20.26 3.28 0.77
CA PHE A 53 -19.11 4.16 0.98
C PHE A 53 -17.87 3.51 0.38
N LEU A 54 -17.24 4.20 -0.57
CA LEU A 54 -16.02 3.73 -1.21
C LEU A 54 -14.79 4.21 -0.43
N LEU A 55 -14.02 3.25 0.08
CA LEU A 55 -12.70 3.53 0.66
C LEU A 55 -11.64 3.60 -0.45
N ASP A 56 -11.36 4.80 -0.95
CA ASP A 56 -10.33 5.00 -1.97
C ASP A 56 -8.92 5.07 -1.35
N GLU A 57 -8.10 4.07 -1.66
CA GLU A 57 -6.70 3.97 -1.20
C GLU A 57 -5.79 5.05 -1.79
N LYS A 58 -6.12 5.64 -2.95
CA LYS A 58 -5.22 6.55 -3.66
C LYS A 58 -5.32 8.01 -3.20
N THR A 59 -6.47 8.42 -2.66
CA THR A 59 -6.74 9.81 -2.30
C THR A 59 -6.62 10.07 -0.81
N SER A 60 -6.58 9.03 0.02
CA SER A 60 -6.61 9.16 1.46
C SER A 60 -5.22 9.25 2.09
N ALA A 61 -4.89 10.41 2.68
CA ALA A 61 -3.68 10.59 3.49
C ALA A 61 -3.67 9.72 4.77
N VAL A 62 -4.83 9.14 5.13
CA VAL A 62 -5.02 8.35 6.35
C VAL A 62 -4.05 7.18 6.43
N LYS A 63 -3.70 6.54 5.30
CA LYS A 63 -2.76 5.40 5.31
C LYS A 63 -1.36 5.83 5.75
N SER A 64 -0.87 6.94 5.21
CA SER A 64 0.44 7.48 5.61
C SER A 64 0.42 7.94 7.06
N LEU A 65 -0.66 8.58 7.50
CA LEU A 65 -0.84 9.01 8.89
C LEU A 65 -0.83 7.82 9.86
N ALA A 66 -1.54 6.73 9.54
CA ALA A 66 -1.54 5.52 10.36
C ALA A 66 -0.12 4.96 10.55
N HIS A 67 0.72 5.03 9.51
CA HIS A 67 2.11 4.60 9.63
C HIS A 67 3.00 5.59 10.41
N SER A 68 2.75 6.90 10.35
CA SER A 68 3.49 7.87 11.18
C SER A 68 3.09 7.81 12.65
N GLU A 69 1.79 7.67 12.94
CA GLU A 69 1.23 7.74 14.29
C GLU A 69 1.37 6.41 15.04
N ASN A 70 1.38 5.28 14.32
CA ASN A 70 1.46 3.96 14.93
C ASN A 70 2.77 3.27 14.57
N THR A 71 2.93 2.81 13.32
CA THR A 71 4.06 1.94 12.93
C THR A 71 5.43 2.56 13.23
N ALA A 72 5.62 3.85 12.96
CA ALA A 72 6.88 4.53 13.23
C ALA A 72 7.15 4.68 14.73
N VAL A 73 6.11 4.97 15.52
CA VAL A 73 6.18 5.03 16.99
C VAL A 73 6.51 3.67 17.58
N GLU A 74 5.90 2.59 17.08
CA GLU A 74 6.19 1.22 17.49
C GLU A 74 7.66 0.84 17.22
N ILE A 75 8.19 1.14 16.03
CA ILE A 75 9.60 0.90 15.69
C ILE A 75 10.53 1.68 16.62
N ALA A 76 10.27 2.97 16.81
CA ALA A 76 11.10 3.83 17.64
C ALA A 76 11.10 3.38 19.12
N THR A 77 9.92 3.04 19.64
CA THR A 77 9.74 2.55 21.01
C THR A 77 10.43 1.21 21.21
N ALA A 78 10.20 0.25 20.31
CA ALA A 78 10.78 -1.09 20.41
C ALA A 78 12.32 -1.08 20.35
N LEU A 79 12.91 -0.09 19.67
CA LEU A 79 14.35 0.05 19.51
C LEU A 79 14.95 1.12 20.44
N ASN A 80 14.19 1.63 21.41
CA ASN A 80 14.62 2.70 22.32
C ASN A 80 15.26 3.89 21.58
N ASN A 81 14.68 4.29 20.45
CA ASN A 81 15.16 5.33 19.54
C ASN A 81 16.56 5.09 18.95
N LYS A 82 17.09 3.86 19.02
CA LYS A 82 18.40 3.46 18.49
C LYS A 82 18.25 2.64 17.22
N VAL A 83 18.06 3.33 16.10
CA VAL A 83 17.95 2.71 14.77
C VAL A 83 18.67 3.55 13.72
N ASP A 84 19.58 2.94 12.96
CA ASP A 84 20.38 3.67 11.97
C ASP A 84 19.75 3.63 10.57
N LEU A 85 19.05 2.55 10.23
CA LEU A 85 18.48 2.32 8.92
C LEU A 85 17.15 1.56 9.01
N ILE A 86 16.12 2.10 8.37
CA ILE A 86 14.82 1.45 8.16
C ILE A 86 14.63 1.25 6.66
N VAL A 87 14.42 0.00 6.24
CA VAL A 87 14.14 -0.35 4.84
C VAL A 87 12.67 -0.73 4.70
N VAL A 88 11.93 0.02 3.87
CA VAL A 88 10.48 -0.18 3.68
C VAL A 88 10.20 -0.67 2.26
N PRO A 89 9.61 -1.86 2.06
CA PRO A 89 9.18 -2.30 0.73
C PRO A 89 8.05 -1.39 0.22
N MET A 90 8.18 -0.91 -1.01
CA MET A 90 7.24 0.06 -1.56
C MET A 90 6.17 -0.62 -2.42
N ARG A 91 4.90 -0.44 -2.01
CA ARG A 91 3.71 -0.83 -2.81
C ARG A 91 2.91 0.39 -3.23
N THR A 92 2.29 1.09 -2.27
CA THR A 92 1.59 2.37 -2.50
C THR A 92 2.39 3.59 -2.03
N GLY A 93 3.49 3.36 -1.32
CA GLY A 93 4.31 4.42 -0.72
C GLY A 93 3.84 4.88 0.66
N ALA A 94 2.63 4.55 1.10
CA ALA A 94 2.06 5.05 2.37
C ALA A 94 2.94 4.75 3.60
N ALA A 95 3.42 3.52 3.73
CA ALA A 95 4.32 3.13 4.82
C ALA A 95 5.64 3.90 4.80
N TYR A 96 6.28 4.00 3.63
CA TYR A 96 7.52 4.75 3.49
C TYR A 96 7.30 6.23 3.84
N THR A 97 6.25 6.85 3.33
CA THR A 97 5.92 8.26 3.58
C THR A 97 5.64 8.52 5.06
N GLY A 98 4.79 7.71 5.70
CA GLY A 98 4.45 7.85 7.12
C GLY A 98 5.66 7.68 8.03
N ILE A 99 6.41 6.58 7.85
CA ILE A 99 7.60 6.30 8.64
C ILE A 99 8.66 7.38 8.43
N SER A 100 8.89 7.82 7.18
CA SER A 100 9.87 8.87 6.89
C SER A 100 9.51 10.20 7.51
N LYS A 101 8.21 10.56 7.56
CA LYS A 101 7.75 11.79 8.22
C LYS A 101 8.11 11.76 9.71
N TYR A 102 7.71 10.69 10.41
CA TYR A 102 7.99 10.53 11.83
C TYR A 102 9.51 10.57 12.12
N VAL A 103 10.29 9.81 11.34
CA VAL A 103 11.76 9.73 11.51
C VAL A 103 12.42 11.10 11.33
N LYS A 104 12.01 11.89 10.33
CA LYS A 104 12.55 13.25 10.13
C LYS A 104 12.30 14.17 11.32
N GLU A 105 11.15 14.01 11.99
CA GLU A 105 10.74 14.85 13.11
C GLU A 105 11.38 14.41 14.44
N HIS A 106 11.59 13.09 14.65
CA HIS A 106 11.94 12.53 15.96
C HIS A 106 13.31 11.83 16.01
N LEU A 107 13.85 11.36 14.87
CA LEU A 107 15.05 10.53 14.77
C LEU A 107 15.97 11.01 13.61
N PRO A 108 16.53 12.24 13.68
CA PRO A 108 17.23 12.86 12.55
C PRO A 108 18.51 12.10 12.09
N GLY A 109 19.06 11.22 12.92
CA GLY A 109 20.20 10.36 12.56
C GLY A 109 19.83 9.10 11.77
N THR A 110 18.55 8.70 11.78
CA THR A 110 18.07 7.48 11.13
C THR A 110 17.83 7.70 9.65
N LYS A 111 18.30 6.75 8.83
CA LYS A 111 18.05 6.74 7.38
C LYS A 111 16.82 5.87 7.08
N VAL A 112 15.93 6.37 6.20
CA VAL A 112 14.85 5.55 5.64
C VAL A 112 15.14 5.30 4.16
N ARG A 113 15.00 4.05 3.71
CA ARG A 113 15.20 3.64 2.31
C ARG A 113 14.03 2.80 1.84
N TRP A 114 13.69 2.88 0.56
CA TRP A 114 12.68 2.00 -0.03
C TRP A 114 13.34 0.84 -0.77
N SER A 115 12.63 -0.29 -0.84
CA SER A 115 12.99 -1.43 -1.69
C SER A 115 11.82 -1.75 -2.63
N VAL A 116 12.13 -2.06 -3.89
CA VAL A 116 11.14 -2.47 -4.88
C VAL A 116 11.39 -3.93 -5.21
N LYS A 117 10.36 -4.77 -5.07
CA LYS A 117 10.49 -6.22 -5.31
C LYS A 117 10.77 -6.47 -6.81
N PHE A 118 11.99 -6.94 -7.11
CA PHE A 118 12.33 -7.86 -8.19
C PHE A 118 11.94 -7.50 -9.65
N LEU A 119 12.27 -6.29 -10.11
CA LEU A 119 12.51 -6.04 -11.55
C LEU A 119 13.83 -5.26 -11.79
N LEU A 120 14.71 -5.23 -10.79
CA LEU A 120 15.98 -4.48 -10.86
C LEU A 120 17.23 -5.37 -10.82
N LEU A 121 17.09 -6.69 -10.86
CA LEU A 121 18.23 -7.61 -11.04
C LEU A 121 18.63 -7.81 -12.52
N TYR A 122 17.91 -7.20 -13.47
CA TYR A 122 18.19 -7.33 -14.92
C TYR A 122 18.35 -6.01 -15.68
N LEU A 123 18.39 -4.85 -15.01
CA LEU A 123 18.63 -3.56 -15.66
C LEU A 123 19.84 -2.85 -15.01
N PRO A 124 20.95 -2.66 -15.72
CA PRO A 124 22.15 -1.98 -15.20
C PRO A 124 21.98 -0.45 -15.16
N ILE A 125 20.82 0.06 -14.73
CA ILE A 125 20.48 1.50 -14.84
C ILE A 125 20.36 2.21 -13.48
N PHE A 126 20.35 1.49 -12.36
CA PHE A 126 20.14 2.12 -11.03
C PHE A 126 21.43 2.56 -10.29
N ALA A 127 22.52 2.82 -11.01
CA ALA A 127 23.73 3.39 -10.42
C ALA A 127 23.70 4.93 -10.28
N SER A 128 22.70 5.64 -10.82
CA SER A 128 22.70 7.12 -10.86
C SER A 128 21.54 7.83 -10.18
N LEU A 129 20.72 7.15 -9.37
CA LEU A 129 19.73 7.82 -8.50
C LEU A 129 20.20 7.83 -7.05
N HIS A 130 21.43 8.32 -6.86
CA HIS A 130 21.80 9.09 -5.68
C HIS A 130 21.72 10.56 -6.10
N CYS A 131 20.67 11.26 -5.68
CA CYS A 131 20.69 12.71 -5.70
C CYS A 131 19.82 13.22 -4.55
N SER A 132 20.54 13.82 -3.59
CA SER A 132 20.18 14.92 -2.68
C SER A 132 18.99 14.74 -1.74
#